data_AF-A0A7W0EL11-F1
#
_entry.id   AF-A0A7W0EL11-F1
#
_cell.length_a   1.000
_cell.length_b   1.000
_cell.length_c   1.000
_cell.angle_alpha   90.00
_cell.angle_beta   90.00
_cell.angle_gamma   90.00
#
_symmetry.space_group_name_H-M   'P 1'
#
loop_
_entity.id
_entity.type
_entity.pdbx_description
1 polymer ?
#
loop_
_entity_poly.entity_id
_entity_poly.type
_entity_poly.pdbx_seq_one_letter_code
_entity_poly.pdbx_strand_id
1 'polypeptide(L)' 'MIGIYCRTKHHHNKDKLCRACNELLGYAYLRLTHCPFQEEKTSCGNCPNHCYKPAMKEKIRHATQ' A
#
# COMPACT_ATOMS: atom_id res chain seq x y z
N MET A 1 2.87 -5.08 -6.63
CA MET A 1 1.96 -6.00 -5.91
C MET A 1 0.50 -5.51 -5.92
N ILE A 2 0.19 -4.27 -5.48
CA ILE A 2 -1.19 -3.72 -5.50
C ILE A 2 -1.90 -3.87 -6.87
N GLY A 3 -1.21 -3.67 -7.99
CA GLY A 3 -1.80 -3.86 -9.33
C GLY A 3 -2.18 -5.30 -9.65
N ILE A 4 -1.39 -6.27 -9.19
CA ILE A 4 -1.71 -7.70 -9.34
C ILE A 4 -2.91 -8.03 -8.45
N TYR A 5 -2.88 -7.62 -7.18
CA TYR A 5 -4.00 -7.78 -6.25
C TYR A 5 -5.30 -7.19 -6.81
N CYS A 6 -5.25 -5.99 -7.38
CA CYS A 6 -6.41 -5.36 -7.99
C CYS A 6 -6.99 -6.19 -9.14
N ARG A 7 -6.14 -6.78 -9.98
CA ARG A 7 -6.58 -7.62 -11.09
C ARG A 7 -7.11 -8.97 -10.62
N THR A 8 -6.43 -9.62 -9.68
CA THR A 8 -6.75 -11.00 -9.25
C THR A 8 -7.86 -11.07 -8.23
N LYS A 9 -7.90 -10.16 -7.25
CA LYS A 9 -8.88 -10.18 -6.16
C LYS A 9 -10.13 -9.36 -6.44
N HIS A 10 -10.00 -8.27 -7.18
CA HIS A 10 -11.14 -7.41 -7.53
C HIS A 10 -11.62 -7.67 -8.97
N HIS A 11 -11.01 -8.62 -9.68
CA HIS A 11 -11.31 -8.96 -11.08
C HIS A 11 -11.32 -7.73 -12.01
N HIS A 12 -10.51 -6.72 -11.67
CA HIS A 12 -10.48 -5.46 -12.40
C HIS A 12 -9.47 -5.54 -13.55
N ASN A 13 -9.91 -6.09 -14.69
CA ASN A 13 -9.09 -6.29 -15.89
C ASN A 13 -8.94 -5.03 -16.77
N LYS A 14 -8.74 -3.86 -16.16
CA LYS A 14 -8.41 -2.63 -16.91
C LYS A 14 -6.94 -2.29 -16.69
N ASP A 15 -6.33 -1.56 -17.63
CA ASP A 15 -4.96 -1.02 -17.51
C ASP A 15 -4.76 -0.10 -16.29
N LYS A 16 -5.83 0.24 -15.57
CA LYS A 16 -5.83 1.13 -14.40
C LYS A 16 -6.24 0.37 -13.14
N LEU A 17 -5.76 0.85 -11.99
CA LEU A 17 -6.23 0.37 -10.69
C LEU A 17 -7.69 0.76 -10.47
N CYS A 18 -8.46 -0.12 -9.83
CA CYS A 18 -9.78 0.25 -9.32
C CYS A 18 -9.63 1.37 -8.27
N ARG A 19 -10.72 2.11 -8.03
CA ARG A 19 -10.75 3.25 -7.10
C ARG A 19 -10.14 2.91 -5.73
N ALA A 20 -10.56 1.79 -5.14
CA ALA A 20 -10.06 1.35 -3.83
C ALA A 20 -8.54 1.08 -3.81
N CYS A 21 -8.02 0.40 -4.85
CA CYS A 21 -6.59 0.11 -4.95
C CYS A 21 -5.77 1.36 -5.25
N ASN A 22 -6.34 2.32 -5.99
CA ASN A 22 -5.71 3.61 -6.26
C ASN A 22 -5.64 4.47 -4.99
N GLU A 23 -6.71 4.53 -4.20
CA GLU A 23 -6.71 5.19 -2.89
C GLU A 23 -5.70 4.54 -1.93
N LEU A 24 -5.60 3.21 -1.94
CA LEU A 24 -4.62 2.48 -1.14
C LEU A 24 -3.18 2.80 -1.54
N LEU A 25 -2.92 2.87 -2.85
CA LEU A 25 -1.62 3.21 -3.39
C LEU A 25 -1.25 4.66 -3.05
N GLY A 26 -2.16 5.61 -3.25
CA GLY A 26 -1.96 7.01 -2.90
C GLY A 26 -1.69 7.19 -1.41
N TYR A 27 -2.40 6.46 -0.55
CA TYR A 27 -2.14 6.46 0.89
C TYR A 27 -0.72 5.95 1.23
N ALA A 28 -0.30 4.84 0.62
CA ALA A 28 1.04 4.30 0.83
C ALA A 28 2.13 5.31 0.40
N TYR A 29 1.97 5.95 -0.75
CA TYR A 29 2.88 7.00 -1.22
C TYR A 29 2.91 8.19 -0.28
N LEU A 30 1.76 8.71 0.14
CA LEU A 30 1.70 9.83 1.08
C LEU A 30 2.48 9.52 2.37
N ARG A 31 2.30 8.33 2.94
CA ARG A 31 3.03 7.92 4.16
C ARG A 31 4.52 7.68 3.90
N LEU A 32 4.90 7.29 2.69
CA LEU A 32 6.31 7.19 2.28
C LEU A 32 6.95 8.58 2.19
N THR A 33 6.29 9.55 1.55
CA THR A 33 6.76 10.93 1.42
C THR A 33 6.98 11.59 2.78
N HIS A 34 6.12 11.31 3.76
CA HIS A 34 6.26 11.84 5.13
C HIS A 34 7.06 10.92 6.07
N CYS A 35 7.74 9.89 5.55
CA CYS A 35 8.45 8.95 6.40
C CYS A 35 9.74 9.60 6.96
N PRO A 36 9.99 9.58 8.28
CA PRO A 36 11.20 10.18 8.83
C PRO A 36 12.49 9.45 8.41
N PHE A 37 12.36 8.18 8.01
CA PHE A 37 13.50 7.33 7.64
C PHE A 37 13.90 7.45 6.16
N GLN A 38 13.04 8.03 5.29
CA GLN A 38 13.28 8.23 3.85
C GLN A 38 14.09 7.11 3.17
N GLU A 39 15.34 7.39 2.78
CA GLU A 39 16.25 6.50 2.04
C GLU A 39 16.80 5.37 2.92
N GLU A 40 16.96 5.62 4.21
CA GLU A 40 17.37 4.63 5.23
C GLU A 40 16.21 3.72 5.66
N LYS A 41 15.02 3.94 5.11
CA LYS A 41 13.83 3.20 5.45
C LYS A 41 13.93 1.76 4.94
N THR A 42 13.75 0.82 5.86
CA THR A 42 13.56 -0.60 5.54
C THR A 42 12.12 -0.86 5.05
N SER A 43 11.66 -2.12 5.12
CA SER A 43 10.28 -2.42 4.75
C SER A 43 9.28 -1.82 5.76
N CYS A 44 8.12 -1.35 5.28
CA CYS A 44 7.06 -0.86 6.18
C CYS A 44 6.58 -1.93 7.18
N GLY A 45 6.75 -3.21 6.85
CA GLY A 45 6.43 -4.35 7.72
C GLY A 45 7.36 -4.46 8.92
N ASN A 46 8.62 -4.05 8.79
CA ASN A 46 9.63 -4.08 9.86
C ASN A 46 9.91 -2.69 10.46
N CYS A 47 9.10 -1.69 10.10
CA CYS A 47 9.30 -0.32 10.56
C CYS A 47 9.08 -0.23 12.08
N PRO A 48 10.03 0.32 12.85
CA PRO A 48 9.91 0.43 14.31
C PRO A 48 8.80 1.40 14.73
N ASN A 49 8.48 2.39 13.89
CA ASN A 49 7.38 3.31 14.10
C ASN A 49 6.31 3.13 13.01
N HIS A 50 5.35 2.24 13.26
CA HIS A 50 4.29 1.94 12.30
C HIS A 50 3.35 3.14 12.11
N CYS A 51 3.46 3.75 10.93
CA CYS A 51 2.73 4.96 10.62
C CYS A 51 1.37 4.68 9.93
N TYR A 52 1.05 3.45 9.55
CA TYR A 52 -0.23 3.16 8.90
C TYR A 52 -1.38 3.09 9.88
N LYS A 53 -2.54 3.65 9.51
CA LYS A 53 -3.80 3.41 10.23
C LYS A 53 -4.10 1.91 10.24
N PRO A 54 -4.62 1.33 11.34
CA PRO A 54 -4.83 -0.12 11.46
C PRO A 54 -5.59 -0.71 10.27
N ALA A 55 -6.73 -0.12 9.91
CA ALA A 55 -7.54 -0.56 8.77
C ALA A 55 -6.82 -0.47 7.40
N MET A 56 -5.92 0.51 7.23
CA MET A 56 -5.12 0.63 6.01
C MET A 56 -3.95 -0.35 6.01
N LYS A 57 -3.38 -0.63 7.18
CA LYS A 57 -2.31 -1.62 7.35
C LYS A 57 -2.78 -3.01 6.92
N GLU A 58 -3.97 -3.43 7.30
CA GLU A 58 -4.55 -4.70 6.87
C GLU A 58 -4.75 -4.74 5.36
N LYS A 59 -5.37 -3.72 4.77
CA LYS A 59 -5.55 -3.65 3.31
C LYS A 59 -4.22 -3.74 2.54
N ILE A 60 -3.19 -3.02 2.99
CA ILE A 60 -1.86 -3.10 2.36
C ILE A 60 -1.26 -4.49 2.53
N ARG A 61 -1.36 -5.08 3.72
CA ARG A 61 -0.87 -6.45 3.99
C ARG A 61 -1.51 -7.47 3.04
N HIS A 62 -2.81 -7.34 2.75
CA HIS A 62 -3.49 -8.22 1.80
C HIS A 62 -3.08 -7.97 0.34
N ALA A 63 -2.66 -6.75 0.01
CA ALA A 63 -2.26 -6.36 -1.34
C ALA A 63 -0.77 -6.54 -1.65
N THR A 64 0.05 -6.85 -0.64
CA THR A 64 1.50 -7.10 -0.75
C THR A 64 1.95 -8.50 -0.34
N GLN A 65 1.00 -9.37 0.06
CA GLN A 65 1.22 -10.83 0.13
C GLN A 65 1.00 -11.43 -1.26
#